data_AF-A0A142XU16-F1
#
_entry.id   AF-A0A142XU16-F1
#
_cell.length_a   1.000
_cell.length_b   1.000
_cell.length_c   1.000
_cell.angle_alpha   90.00
_cell.angle_beta   90.00
_cell.angle_gamma   90.00
#
_symmetry.space_group_name_H-M   'P 1'
#
loop_
_entity.id
_entity.type
_entity.pdbx_description
1 polymer ?
#
loop_
_entity_poly.entity_id
_entity_poly.type
_entity_poly.pdbx_seq_one_letter_code
_entity_poly.pdbx_strand_id
1 'polypeptide(L)'
;MTRHAREAVSLAVAAALGEVVLVAFMTTDWSAVGANVLLFAFLVGPPLFLAMTAWRRRTHPARSRLLFVVAVVIAVGGLGVLGWDLYRYSTNAQFRRTPNMHGLIVPIVQWVVILAAWLVLVVQEGRDKHTAKSAPLPLSGAEKQTSTRPQS
;
A
#
# COMPACT_ATOMS: atom_id res chain seq x y z
N MET A 1 -16.45 0.50 -6.13
CA MET A 1 -15.04 0.14 -5.84
C MET A 1 -14.30 0.14 -7.17
N THR A 2 -13.21 0.89 -7.30
CA THR A 2 -12.42 0.94 -8.55
C THR A 2 -11.72 -0.39 -8.81
N ARG A 3 -11.46 -0.72 -10.09
CA ARG A 3 -10.72 -1.92 -10.49
C ARG A 3 -9.34 -1.98 -9.82
N HIS A 4 -8.60 -0.89 -9.87
CA HIS A 4 -7.27 -0.79 -9.25
C HIS A 4 -7.26 -0.97 -7.74
N ALA A 5 -8.31 -0.53 -7.02
CA ALA A 5 -8.40 -0.79 -5.58
C ALA A 5 -8.60 -2.28 -5.27
N ARG A 6 -9.37 -3.02 -6.08
CA ARG A 6 -9.50 -4.49 -5.93
C ARG A 6 -8.17 -5.18 -6.21
N GLU A 7 -7.54 -4.82 -7.31
CA GLU A 7 -6.25 -5.39 -7.72
C GLU A 7 -5.17 -5.12 -6.66
N ALA A 8 -5.10 -3.90 -6.10
CA ALA A 8 -4.17 -3.56 -5.03
C ALA A 8 -4.39 -4.39 -3.76
N VAL A 9 -5.65 -4.56 -3.33
CA VAL A 9 -5.99 -5.37 -2.15
C VAL A 9 -5.62 -6.84 -2.39
N SER A 10 -6.03 -7.42 -3.53
CA SER A 10 -5.73 -8.81 -3.86
C SER A 10 -4.23 -9.05 -3.95
N LEU A 11 -3.49 -8.14 -4.58
CA LEU A 11 -2.05 -8.26 -4.73
C LEU A 11 -1.32 -8.12 -3.39
N ALA A 12 -1.74 -7.20 -2.53
CA ALA A 12 -1.16 -7.04 -1.20
C ALA A 12 -1.39 -8.28 -0.33
N VAL A 13 -2.59 -8.87 -0.37
CA VAL A 13 -2.88 -10.12 0.35
C VAL A 13 -2.07 -11.29 -0.20
N ALA A 14 -1.95 -11.42 -1.53
CA ALA A 14 -1.12 -12.44 -2.16
C ALA A 14 0.36 -12.28 -1.80
N ALA A 15 0.88 -11.05 -1.78
CA ALA A 15 2.24 -10.76 -1.34
C ALA A 15 2.45 -11.17 0.12
N ALA A 16 1.55 -10.79 1.03
CA ALA A 16 1.63 -11.18 2.44
C ALA A 16 1.73 -12.71 2.60
N LEU A 17 0.88 -13.47 1.90
CA LEU A 17 0.89 -14.92 1.95
C LEU A 17 2.18 -15.51 1.37
N GLY A 18 2.62 -15.02 0.21
CA GLY A 18 3.84 -15.50 -0.43
C GLY A 18 5.08 -15.24 0.41
N GLU A 19 5.20 -14.04 1.00
CA GLU A 19 6.33 -13.69 1.87
C GLU A 19 6.35 -14.52 3.15
N VAL A 20 5.19 -14.77 3.77
CA VAL A 20 5.08 -15.66 4.94
C VAL A 20 5.55 -17.07 4.59
N VAL A 21 5.10 -17.63 3.47
CA VAL A 21 5.49 -18.98 3.03
C VAL A 21 6.99 -19.05 2.77
N LEU A 22 7.57 -18.05 2.08
CA LEU A 22 9.01 -18.01 1.81
C LEU A 22 9.82 -17.95 3.10
N VAL A 23 9.45 -17.09 4.04
CA VAL A 23 10.14 -16.99 5.34
C VAL A 23 9.97 -18.26 6.14
N ALA A 24 8.78 -18.86 6.18
CA ALA A 24 8.53 -20.11 6.89
C ALA A 24 9.42 -21.26 6.37
N PHE A 25 9.68 -21.33 5.06
CA PHE A 25 10.61 -22.33 4.50
C PHE A 25 12.07 -22.10 4.87
N MET A 26 12.44 -20.87 5.22
CA MET A 26 13.80 -20.52 5.68
C MET A 26 13.94 -20.59 7.21
N THR A 27 12.84 -20.69 7.96
CA THR A 27 12.85 -20.83 9.41
C THR A 27 13.17 -22.27 9.81
N THR A 28 14.32 -22.46 10.44
CA THR A 28 14.78 -23.77 10.94
C THR A 28 14.52 -23.98 12.42
N ASP A 29 14.58 -22.91 13.21
CA ASP A 29 14.38 -22.98 14.64
C ASP A 29 12.96 -22.54 15.02
N TRP A 30 12.11 -23.54 15.25
CA TRP A 30 10.73 -23.35 15.70
C TRP A 30 10.59 -23.32 17.22
N SER A 31 11.69 -23.47 17.97
CA SER A 31 11.65 -23.40 19.44
C SER A 31 11.34 -21.97 19.93
N ALA A 32 11.76 -20.95 19.18
CA ALA A 32 11.53 -19.55 19.47
C ALA A 32 10.18 -19.03 18.92
N VAL A 33 9.07 -19.70 19.28
CA VAL A 33 7.73 -19.40 18.75
C VAL A 33 7.35 -17.92 18.89
N GLY A 34 7.61 -17.30 20.04
CA GLY A 34 7.29 -15.89 20.27
C GLY A 34 7.99 -14.92 19.31
N ALA A 35 9.28 -15.15 19.03
CA ALA A 35 10.03 -14.34 18.09
C ALA A 35 9.53 -14.54 16.64
N ASN A 36 9.23 -15.79 16.27
CA ASN A 36 8.68 -16.12 14.96
C ASN A 36 7.30 -15.46 14.73
N VAL A 37 6.43 -15.47 15.73
CA VAL A 37 5.11 -14.79 15.65
C VAL A 37 5.28 -13.28 15.43
N LEU A 38 6.18 -12.62 16.18
CA LEU A 38 6.45 -11.20 16.00
C LEU A 38 7.03 -10.90 14.61
N LEU A 39 7.93 -11.76 14.12
CA LEU A 39 8.51 -11.62 12.79
C LEU A 39 7.43 -11.74 11.71
N PHE A 40 6.58 -12.76 11.76
CA PHE A 40 5.49 -12.91 10.80
C PHE A 40 4.47 -11.77 10.88
N ALA A 41 4.12 -11.31 12.09
CA ALA A 41 3.25 -10.16 12.25
C ALA A 41 3.88 -8.89 11.64
N PHE A 42 5.18 -8.69 11.84
CA PHE A 42 5.91 -7.57 11.28
C PHE A 42 6.05 -7.65 9.75
N LEU A 43 6.19 -8.86 9.20
CA LEU A 43 6.22 -9.14 7.76
C LEU A 43 4.87 -8.89 7.10
N VAL A 44 3.78 -9.33 7.73
CA VAL A 44 2.41 -9.24 7.19
C VAL A 44 1.81 -7.84 7.39
N GLY A 45 2.24 -7.11 8.41
CA GLY A 45 1.77 -5.77 8.74
C GLY A 45 1.74 -4.78 7.57
N PRO A 46 2.87 -4.55 6.86
CA PRO A 46 2.92 -3.61 5.75
C PRO A 46 1.93 -3.94 4.60
N PRO A 47 1.91 -5.16 4.02
CA PRO A 47 0.96 -5.47 2.96
C PRO A 47 -0.51 -5.40 3.43
N LEU A 48 -0.82 -5.77 4.68
CA LEU A 48 -2.17 -5.57 5.22
C LEU A 48 -2.53 -4.09 5.36
N PHE A 49 -1.59 -3.24 5.79
CA PHE A 49 -1.81 -1.80 5.88
C PHE A 49 -2.04 -1.19 4.48
N LEU A 50 -1.30 -1.66 3.47
CA LEU A 50 -1.55 -1.27 2.08
C LEU A 50 -2.94 -1.70 1.60
N ALA A 51 -3.36 -2.93 1.90
CA ALA A 51 -4.71 -3.41 1.56
C ALA A 51 -5.79 -2.55 2.24
N MET A 52 -5.62 -2.23 3.52
CA MET A 52 -6.54 -1.39 4.27
C MET A 52 -6.63 0.04 3.70
N THR A 53 -5.50 0.64 3.34
CA THR A 53 -5.46 1.99 2.76
C THR A 53 -6.08 2.02 1.36
N ALA A 54 -5.83 1.01 0.53
CA ALA A 54 -6.49 0.82 -0.76
C ALA A 54 -8.00 0.64 -0.62
N TRP A 55 -8.44 -0.15 0.36
CA TRP A 55 -9.85 -0.32 0.68
C TRP A 55 -10.53 0.99 1.11
N ARG A 56 -9.89 1.76 2.00
CA ARG A 56 -10.42 3.06 2.45
C ARG A 56 -10.60 4.05 1.30
N ARG A 57 -9.71 4.04 0.31
CA ARG A 57 -9.69 5.01 -0.80
C ARG A 57 -10.32 4.47 -2.10
N ARG A 58 -11.12 3.41 -2.00
CA ARG A 58 -11.74 2.67 -3.12
C ARG A 58 -12.67 3.46 -4.05
N THR A 59 -13.00 4.70 -3.71
CA THR A 59 -13.84 5.61 -4.49
C THR A 59 -13.04 6.60 -5.32
N HIS A 60 -11.72 6.74 -5.10
CA HIS A 60 -10.87 7.71 -5.78
C HIS A 60 -9.95 7.04 -6.81
N PRO A 61 -10.21 7.19 -8.13
CA PRO A 61 -9.48 6.45 -9.16
C PRO A 61 -7.99 6.77 -9.23
N ALA A 62 -7.59 8.04 -9.15
CA ALA A 62 -6.18 8.44 -9.16
C ALA A 62 -5.40 7.87 -7.98
N ARG A 63 -5.98 7.95 -6.77
CA ARG A 63 -5.38 7.41 -5.53
C ARG A 63 -5.30 5.89 -5.54
N SER A 64 -6.32 5.23 -6.10
CA SER A 64 -6.35 3.77 -6.27
C SER A 64 -5.25 3.28 -7.22
N ARG A 65 -4.96 4.03 -8.29
CA ARG A 65 -3.90 3.69 -9.25
C ARG A 65 -2.51 3.78 -8.61
N LEU A 66 -2.26 4.82 -7.81
CA LEU A 66 -0.99 4.95 -7.06
C LEU A 66 -0.80 3.77 -6.10
N LEU A 67 -1.82 3.43 -5.31
CA LEU A 67 -1.75 2.30 -4.37
C LEU A 67 -1.57 0.96 -5.07
N PHE A 68 -2.14 0.78 -6.26
CA PHE A 68 -1.88 -0.39 -7.09
C PHE A 68 -0.41 -0.47 -7.54
N VAL A 69 0.17 0.62 -8.01
CA VAL A 69 1.60 0.65 -8.38
C VAL A 69 2.48 0.32 -7.19
N VAL A 70 2.18 0.88 -6.01
CA VAL A 70 2.90 0.56 -4.76
C VAL A 70 2.76 -0.93 -4.41
N ALA A 71 1.57 -1.51 -4.57
CA ALA A 71 1.34 -2.94 -4.35
C ALA A 71 2.18 -3.82 -5.28
N VAL A 72 2.30 -3.44 -6.55
CA VAL A 72 3.14 -4.15 -7.53
C VAL A 72 4.62 -4.07 -7.13
N VAL A 73 5.11 -2.89 -6.79
CA VAL A 73 6.51 -2.70 -6.37
C VAL A 73 6.83 -3.55 -5.13
N ILE A 74 5.93 -3.56 -4.15
CA ILE A 74 6.10 -4.33 -2.92
C ILE A 74 6.06 -5.82 -3.18
N ALA A 75 5.08 -6.30 -3.95
CA ALA A 75 4.95 -7.71 -4.26
C ALA A 75 6.16 -8.23 -5.04
N VAL A 76 6.59 -7.52 -6.09
CA VAL A 76 7.74 -7.92 -6.90
C VAL A 76 9.05 -7.81 -6.10
N GLY A 77 9.23 -6.71 -5.35
CA GLY A 77 10.42 -6.48 -4.56
C GLY A 77 10.56 -7.48 -3.40
N GLY A 78 9.51 -7.65 -2.61
CA GLY A 78 9.49 -8.54 -1.44
C GLY A 78 9.65 -10.01 -1.84
N LEU A 79 8.81 -10.50 -2.76
CA LEU A 79 8.90 -11.88 -3.24
C LEU A 79 10.21 -12.14 -4.00
N GLY A 80 10.72 -11.15 -4.74
CA GLY A 80 11.99 -11.27 -5.46
C GLY A 80 13.17 -11.45 -4.50
N VAL A 81 13.29 -10.58 -3.48
CA VAL A 81 14.37 -10.66 -2.49
C VAL A 81 14.28 -11.93 -1.65
N LEU A 82 13.09 -12.24 -1.12
CA LEU A 82 12.90 -13.43 -0.28
C LEU A 82 12.99 -14.73 -1.07
N GLY A 83 12.56 -14.74 -2.33
CA GLY A 83 12.71 -15.88 -3.24
C GLY A 83 14.18 -16.12 -3.58
N TRP A 84 14.95 -15.06 -3.82
CA TRP A 84 16.40 -15.16 -4.01
C TRP A 84 17.11 -15.69 -2.75
N ASP A 85 16.67 -15.26 -1.57
CA ASP A 85 17.16 -15.79 -0.31
C ASP A 85 16.86 -17.28 -0.14
N LEU A 86 15.64 -17.72 -0.48
CA LEU A 86 15.28 -19.13 -0.42
C LEU A 86 16.13 -19.96 -1.40
N TYR A 87 16.41 -19.42 -2.60
CA TYR A 87 17.33 -20.05 -3.55
C TYR A 87 18.74 -20.19 -2.97
N ARG A 88 19.31 -19.13 -2.36
CA ARG A 88 20.62 -19.19 -1.71
C ARG A 88 20.63 -20.12 -0.49
N TYR A 89 19.54 -20.14 0.27
CA TYR A 89 19.35 -21.00 1.43
C TYR A 89 19.37 -22.49 1.06
N SER A 90 18.74 -22.84 -0.07
CA SER A 90 18.72 -24.21 -0.57
C SER A 90 20.04 -24.66 -1.23
N THR A 91 20.77 -23.74 -1.88
CA THR A 91 21.97 -24.07 -2.66
C THR A 91 23.29 -23.88 -1.93
N ASN A 92 23.37 -22.98 -0.95
CA ASN A 92 24.62 -22.62 -0.28
C ASN A 92 24.59 -22.95 1.23
N ALA A 93 25.39 -23.94 1.64
CA ALA A 93 25.46 -24.38 3.03
C ALA A 93 25.98 -23.30 4.00
N GLN A 94 26.81 -22.37 3.53
CA GLN A 94 27.34 -21.28 4.36
C GLN A 94 26.27 -20.22 4.63
N PHE A 95 25.37 -19.98 3.68
CA PHE A 95 24.25 -19.05 3.84
C PHE A 95 23.26 -19.48 4.94
N ARG A 96 23.11 -20.80 5.15
CA ARG A 96 22.28 -21.36 6.24
C ARG A 96 22.83 -21.09 7.64
N ARG A 97 24.14 -20.84 7.75
CA ARG A 97 24.82 -20.61 9.04
C ARG A 97 24.91 -19.13 9.39
N THR A 98 24.70 -18.24 8.43
CA THR A 98 24.68 -16.79 8.65
C THR A 98 23.27 -16.32 9.02
N PRO A 99 23.12 -15.39 9.99
CA PRO A 99 21.83 -14.81 10.31
C PRO A 99 21.22 -14.12 9.07
N ASN A 100 20.03 -14.56 8.65
CA ASN A 100 19.34 -13.91 7.54
C ASN A 100 18.63 -12.63 8.04
N MET A 101 19.18 -11.47 7.71
CA MET A 101 18.58 -10.18 8.08
C MET A 101 17.48 -9.72 7.12
N HIS A 102 17.32 -10.32 5.93
CA HIS A 102 16.34 -9.84 4.96
C HIS A 102 14.90 -10.07 5.41
N GLY A 103 14.63 -11.06 6.27
CA GLY A 103 13.33 -11.23 6.93
C GLY A 103 12.91 -10.01 7.79
N LEU A 104 13.86 -9.16 8.18
CA LEU A 104 13.64 -7.89 8.87
C LEU A 104 13.75 -6.70 7.91
N ILE A 105 14.75 -6.68 7.03
CA ILE A 105 15.01 -5.55 6.12
C ILE A 105 13.85 -5.37 5.13
N VAL A 106 13.33 -6.46 4.55
CA VAL A 106 12.22 -6.41 3.58
C VAL A 106 11.00 -5.68 4.17
N PRO A 107 10.43 -6.11 5.31
CA PRO A 107 9.29 -5.41 5.89
C PRO A 107 9.60 -3.97 6.32
N ILE A 108 10.82 -3.65 6.77
CA ILE A 108 11.22 -2.26 7.07
C ILE A 108 11.13 -1.39 5.81
N VAL A 109 11.71 -1.86 4.71
CA VAL A 109 11.68 -1.13 3.43
C VAL A 109 10.24 -0.97 2.93
N GLN A 110 9.43 -2.03 3.03
CA GLN A 110 8.01 -1.97 2.68
C GLN A 110 7.26 -0.93 3.53
N TRP A 111 7.47 -0.89 4.85
CA TRP A 111 6.89 0.12 5.72
C TRP A 111 7.25 1.53 5.28
N VAL A 112 8.53 1.80 5.01
CA VAL A 112 8.99 3.12 4.55
C VAL A 112 8.29 3.53 3.26
N VAL A 113 8.23 2.63 2.28
CA VAL A 113 7.58 2.90 0.98
C VAL A 113 6.08 3.15 1.15
N ILE A 114 5.38 2.34 1.95
CA ILE A 114 3.93 2.48 2.15
C ILE A 114 3.62 3.75 2.94
N LEU A 115 4.38 4.06 3.99
CA LEU A 115 4.20 5.26 4.79
C LEU A 115 4.47 6.52 3.96
N ALA A 116 5.47 6.51 3.08
CA ALA A 116 5.71 7.60 2.14
C ALA A 116 4.52 7.80 1.19
N ALA A 117 4.02 6.72 0.58
CA ALA A 117 2.85 6.79 -0.30
C ALA A 117 1.60 7.26 0.44
N TRP A 118 1.39 6.79 1.67
CA TRP A 118 0.30 7.22 2.54
C TRP A 118 0.40 8.71 2.88
N LEU A 119 1.60 9.20 3.23
CA LEU A 119 1.82 10.60 3.56
C LEU A 119 1.52 11.51 2.36
N VAL A 120 1.98 11.15 1.16
CA VAL A 120 1.66 11.87 -0.09
C VAL A 120 0.14 11.94 -0.29
N LEU A 121 -0.55 10.83 -0.09
CA LEU A 121 -2.00 10.74 -0.22
C LEU A 121 -2.78 11.55 0.82
N VAL A 122 -2.25 11.71 2.03
CA VAL A 122 -2.82 12.56 3.09
C VAL A 122 -2.61 14.03 2.78
N VAL A 123 -1.41 14.42 2.33
CA VAL A 123 -1.10 15.81 1.95
C VAL A 123 -1.95 16.26 0.76
N GLN A 124 -2.14 15.41 -0.25
CA GLN A 124 -3.02 15.73 -1.38
C GLN A 124 -4.47 15.95 -0.93
N GLU A 125 -4.99 15.10 -0.03
CA GLU A 125 -6.33 15.29 0.53
C GLU A 125 -6.49 16.60 1.31
N GLY A 126 -5.45 17.03 2.03
CA GLY A 126 -5.44 18.33 2.68
C GLY A 126 -5.53 19.47 1.68
N ARG A 127 -4.69 19.44 0.63
CA ARG A 127 -4.67 20.47 -0.42
C ARG A 127 -5.99 20.58 -1.16
N ASP A 128 -6.59 19.45 -1.54
CA ASP A 128 -7.88 19.43 -2.24
C ASP A 128 -9.00 20.11 -1.42
N LYS A 129 -9.01 19.88 -0.10
CA LYS A 129 -9.98 20.50 0.82
C LYS A 129 -9.77 22.00 0.98
N HIS A 130 -8.52 22.46 1.04
CA HIS A 130 -8.21 23.88 1.11
C HIS A 130 -8.62 24.61 -0.18
N THR A 131 -8.32 24.03 -1.34
CA THR A 131 -8.73 24.60 -2.63
C THR A 131 -10.25 24.67 -2.77
N ALA A 132 -10.97 23.63 -2.33
CA ALA A 132 -12.44 23.62 -2.35
C ALA A 132 -13.06 24.67 -1.41
N LYS A 133 -12.41 24.95 -0.27
CA LYS A 133 -12.86 25.99 0.68
C LYS A 133 -12.53 27.41 0.21
N SER A 134 -11.47 27.57 -0.56
CA SER A 134 -11.01 28.86 -1.11
C SER A 134 -11.60 29.17 -2.49
N ALA A 135 -12.29 28.23 -3.12
CA ALA A 135 -12.99 28.48 -4.37
C ALA A 135 -14.18 29.44 -4.12
N PRO A 136 -14.25 30.58 -4.81
CA PRO A 136 -15.39 31.48 -4.69
C PRO A 136 -16.68 30.74 -5.08
N LEU A 137 -17.72 30.89 -4.26
CA LEU A 137 -19.05 30.35 -4.55
C LEU A 137 -19.44 30.69 -5.99
N PRO A 138 -20.02 29.75 -6.77
CA PRO A 138 -20.63 30.11 -8.04
C PRO A 138 -21.66 31.20 -7.73
N LEU A 139 -21.55 32.33 -8.44
CA LEU A 139 -22.50 33.45 -8.41
C LEU A 139 -23.87 32.96 -8.88
N SER A 140 -24.56 32.19 -8.04
CA SER A 140 -25.98 31.89 -8.15
C SER A 140 -26.73 33.13 -7.64
N GLY A 141 -26.82 34.14 -8.51
CA GLY A 141 -27.43 35.41 -8.16
C GLY A 141 -27.50 36.46 -9.27
N ALA A 142 -27.06 36.17 -10.49
CA ALA A 142 -27.09 37.14 -11.60
C ALA A 142 -28.04 36.73 -12.75
N GLU A 143 -29.14 36.04 -12.44
CA GLU A 143 -30.21 35.81 -13.44
C GLU A 143 -31.60 35.96 -12.81
N LYS A 144 -31.90 37.18 -12.32
CA LYS A 144 -33.26 37.63 -12.06
C LYS A 144 -33.28 39.16 -12.02
N GLN A 145 -33.28 39.83 -13.19
CA GLN A 145 -33.96 41.12 -13.42
C GLN A 145 -33.72 41.68 -14.83
N THR A 146 -34.63 41.33 -15.74
CA THR A 146 -35.09 42.18 -16.86
C THR A 146 -36.52 41.72 -17.18
N SER A 147 -37.48 41.94 -16.27
CA SER A 147 -38.35 43.12 -16.25
C SER A 147 -38.88 43.53 -17.63
N THR A 148 -40.02 42.92 -18.00
CA THR A 148 -41.20 43.53 -18.65
C THR A 148 -41.01 44.71 -19.60
N ARG A 149 -41.35 44.51 -20.87
CA ARG A 149 -41.90 45.57 -21.73
C ARG A 149 -43.13 45.04 -22.48
N PRO A 150 -44.33 45.62 -22.28
CA PRO A 150 -45.48 45.38 -23.14
C PRO A 150 -45.45 46.40 -24.29
N GLN A 151 -45.64 45.93 -25.52
CA GLN A 151 -46.04 46.72 -26.70
C GLN A 151 -46.95 45.79 -27.51
N SER A 152 -48.27 45.91 -27.32
CA SER A 152 -49.20 46.72 -28.13
C SER A 152 -49.50 46.06 -29.47
#